data_AF-A0A962UHH2-F1
#
_entry.id   AF-A0A962UHH2-F1
#
_cell.length_a   1.000
_cell.length_b   1.000
_cell.length_c   1.000
_cell.angle_alpha   90.00
_cell.angle_beta   90.00
_cell.angle_gamma   90.00
#
_symmetry.space_group_name_H-M   'P 1'
#
loop_
_entity.id
_entity.type
_entity.pdbx_description
1 polymer ?
#
loop_
_entity_poly.entity_id
_entity_poly.type
_entity_poly.pdbx_seq_one_letter_code
_entity_poly.pdbx_strand_id
1 'polypeptide(L)'
;MARKTKKDANVRVTGPGPITGEHYVRLQQKLQLDLGDYQALMGITVKEHYLMTLDLSQPINDPGLCLHIRLLDEYPELLAPGPDVIELTQTIKRIKRDYPEMTLPIPASSNLVGLMLGRNARTATTWNQGRAVPARKILSLVHHLQRLFETRDDPDRALQR
;
A
#
# COMPACT_ATOMS: atom_id res chain seq x y z
N MET A 1 -26.88 -20.90 8.21
CA MET A 1 -25.48 -21.14 7.82
C MET A 1 -24.60 -20.09 8.49
N ALA A 2 -23.79 -20.50 9.47
CA ALA A 2 -22.97 -19.60 10.26
C ALA A 2 -21.81 -19.05 9.42
N ARG A 3 -21.77 -17.73 9.24
CA ARG A 3 -20.67 -17.00 8.62
C ARG A 3 -19.43 -17.25 9.49
N LYS A 4 -18.51 -18.12 9.07
CA LYS A 4 -17.20 -18.28 9.71
C LYS A 4 -16.48 -16.93 9.58
N THR A 5 -16.52 -16.12 10.63
CA THR A 5 -15.61 -15.00 10.81
C THR A 5 -14.21 -15.58 10.83
N LYS A 6 -13.49 -15.39 9.72
CA LYS A 6 -12.08 -15.71 9.61
C LYS A 6 -11.40 -14.97 10.75
N LYS A 7 -10.86 -15.70 11.72
CA LYS A 7 -10.20 -15.13 12.90
C LYS A 7 -9.03 -14.29 12.37
N ASP A 8 -9.13 -12.97 12.46
CA ASP A 8 -8.02 -12.09 12.08
C ASP A 8 -6.82 -12.46 12.95
N ALA A 9 -5.82 -13.07 12.34
CA ALA A 9 -4.55 -13.39 12.99
C ALA A 9 -3.75 -12.11 13.29
N ASN A 10 -4.19 -10.96 12.78
CA ASN A 10 -3.57 -9.67 12.94
C ASN A 10 -3.96 -9.03 14.28
N VAL A 11 -3.02 -8.97 15.24
CA VAL A 11 -3.19 -8.23 16.50
C VAL A 11 -3.02 -6.74 16.22
N ARG A 12 -4.10 -5.97 16.36
CA ARG A 12 -4.11 -4.52 16.14
C ARG A 12 -3.33 -3.82 17.24
N VAL A 13 -2.46 -2.89 16.85
CA VAL A 13 -1.81 -1.97 17.80
C VAL A 13 -2.60 -0.70 18.00
N THR A 14 -3.49 -0.34 17.07
CA THR A 14 -4.36 0.85 17.15
C THR A 14 -5.75 0.51 17.68
N GLY A 15 -6.35 1.47 18.41
CA GLY A 15 -7.74 1.41 18.87
C GLY A 15 -8.63 2.53 18.26
N PRO A 16 -9.91 2.64 18.65
CA PRO A 16 -10.82 3.66 18.13
C PRO A 16 -10.51 5.10 18.58
N GLY A 17 -9.65 5.28 19.60
CA GLY A 17 -9.24 6.59 20.11
C GLY A 17 -8.13 7.28 19.29
N PRO A 18 -7.63 8.43 19.76
CA PRO A 18 -6.54 9.16 19.09
C PRO A 18 -5.31 8.28 18.87
N ILE A 19 -4.63 8.47 17.74
CA ILE A 19 -3.33 7.85 17.49
C ILE A 19 -2.27 8.64 18.26
N THR A 20 -1.30 7.95 18.85
CA THR A 20 -0.29 8.52 19.75
C THR A 20 1.09 8.04 19.32
N GLY A 21 2.15 8.62 19.92
CA GLY A 21 3.52 8.15 19.71
C GLY A 21 3.71 6.68 20.05
N GLU A 22 3.02 6.16 21.08
CA GLU A 22 3.04 4.75 21.44
C GLU A 22 2.55 3.85 20.29
N HIS A 23 1.43 4.21 19.66
CA HIS A 23 0.90 3.48 18.51
C HIS A 23 1.89 3.49 17.33
N TYR A 24 2.54 4.63 17.09
CA TYR A 24 3.55 4.79 16.04
C TYR A 24 4.77 3.86 16.26
N VAL A 25 5.30 3.77 17.49
CA VAL A 25 6.44 2.90 17.83
C VAL A 25 6.04 1.42 17.80
N ARG A 26 4.88 1.07 18.35
CA ARG A 26 4.39 -0.33 18.33
C ARG A 26 4.14 -0.82 16.90
N LEU A 27 3.66 0.05 16.01
CA LEU A 27 3.48 -0.29 14.61
C LEU A 27 4.84 -0.56 13.93
N GLN A 28 5.87 0.25 14.21
CA GLN A 28 7.23 -0.02 13.71
C GLN A 28 7.70 -1.42 14.09
N GLN A 29 7.56 -1.77 15.38
CA GLN A 29 7.96 -3.08 15.91
C GLN A 29 7.17 -4.21 15.26
N LYS A 30 5.85 -4.03 15.11
CA LYS A 30 4.97 -4.99 14.44
C LYS A 30 5.37 -5.23 12.97
N LEU A 31 5.75 -4.17 12.26
CA LEU A 31 6.18 -4.23 10.86
C LEU A 31 7.64 -4.70 10.69
N GLN A 32 8.40 -4.82 11.78
CA GLN A 32 9.81 -5.22 11.79
C GLN A 32 10.67 -4.35 10.86
N LEU A 33 10.40 -3.04 10.86
CA LEU A 33 11.13 -2.08 10.03
C LEU A 33 12.20 -1.34 10.84
N ASP A 34 13.36 -1.19 10.23
CA ASP A 34 14.37 -0.26 10.70
C ASP A 34 13.84 1.18 10.66
N LEU A 35 14.39 2.03 11.54
CA LEU A 35 13.90 3.39 11.72
C LEU A 35 13.91 4.20 10.40
N GLY A 36 14.97 4.08 9.62
CA GLY A 36 15.10 4.80 8.34
C GLY A 36 14.03 4.38 7.32
N ASP A 37 13.80 3.06 7.19
CA ASP A 37 12.76 2.53 6.30
C ASP A 37 11.36 2.90 6.76
N TYR A 38 11.12 2.90 8.07
CA TYR A 38 9.85 3.30 8.63
C TYR A 38 9.60 4.81 8.45
N GLN A 39 10.59 5.67 8.67
CA GLN A 39 10.48 7.11 8.41
C GLN A 39 10.20 7.40 6.93
N ALA A 40 10.92 6.73 6.02
CA ALA A 40 10.70 6.84 4.58
C ALA A 40 9.31 6.33 4.18
N LEU A 41 8.85 5.23 4.77
CA LEU A 41 7.51 4.70 4.55
C LEU A 41 6.46 5.69 5.04
N MET A 42 6.59 6.25 6.23
CA MET A 42 5.60 7.16 6.79
C MET A 42 5.67 8.57 6.19
N GLY A 43 6.75 8.91 5.49
CA GLY A 43 6.95 10.24 4.90
C GLY A 43 7.27 11.31 5.94
N ILE A 44 7.90 10.92 7.05
CA ILE A 44 8.18 11.81 8.18
C ILE A 44 9.69 12.08 8.30
N THR A 45 10.02 13.26 8.80
CA THR A 45 11.39 13.69 9.09
C THR A 45 11.89 13.16 10.43
N VAL A 46 13.21 13.21 10.64
CA VAL A 46 13.85 12.88 11.93
C VAL A 46 13.31 13.75 13.07
N LYS A 47 13.02 15.04 12.79
CA LYS A 47 12.47 15.98 13.77
C LYS A 47 11.08 15.55 14.22
N GLU A 48 10.21 15.19 13.27
CA GLU A 48 8.85 14.74 13.57
C GLU A 48 8.86 13.42 14.35
N HIS A 49 9.72 12.48 13.96
CA HIS A 49 9.96 11.26 14.73
C HIS A 49 10.35 11.57 16.18
N TYR A 50 11.32 12.46 16.39
CA TYR A 50 11.76 12.84 17.74
C TYR A 50 10.63 13.45 18.58
N LEU A 51 9.82 14.34 17.99
CA LEU A 51 8.67 14.93 18.69
C LEU A 51 7.64 13.85 19.10
N MET A 52 7.39 12.88 18.24
CA MET A 52 6.47 11.76 18.53
C MET A 52 7.01 10.80 19.59
N THR A 53 8.33 10.68 19.74
CA THR A 53 8.96 9.78 20.73
C THR A 53 9.31 10.46 22.04
N LEU A 54 9.30 11.80 22.10
CA LEU A 54 9.54 12.58 23.32
C LEU A 54 8.43 12.35 24.37
N ASP A 55 7.18 12.34 23.93
CA ASP A 55 6.01 11.99 24.76
C ASP A 55 5.11 11.04 23.98
N LEU A 56 5.24 9.74 24.28
CA LEU A 56 4.50 8.69 23.59
C LEU A 56 2.98 8.73 23.86
N SER A 57 2.55 9.43 24.92
CA SER A 57 1.14 9.56 25.27
C SER A 57 0.44 10.66 24.48
N GLN A 58 1.21 11.60 23.92
CA GLN A 58 0.66 12.73 23.20
C GLN A 58 0.00 12.28 21.87
N PRO A 59 -1.21 12.77 21.56
CA PRO A 59 -1.84 12.52 20.27
C PRO A 59 -1.04 13.08 19.09
N ILE A 60 -0.97 12.32 18.01
CA ILE A 60 -0.45 12.77 16.72
C ILE A 60 -1.54 13.62 16.06
N ASN A 61 -1.21 14.87 15.73
CA ASN A 61 -2.18 15.82 15.17
C ASN A 61 -2.33 15.74 13.65
N ASP A 62 -1.38 15.11 12.94
CA ASP A 62 -1.46 14.94 11.49
C ASP A 62 -2.50 13.85 11.14
N PRO A 63 -3.66 14.22 10.56
CA PRO A 63 -4.72 13.26 10.24
C PRO A 63 -4.30 12.28 9.13
N GLY A 64 -3.46 12.71 8.19
CA GLY A 64 -2.94 11.86 7.12
C GLY A 64 -2.04 10.77 7.67
N LEU A 65 -1.13 11.14 8.59
CA LEU A 65 -0.28 10.20 9.30
C LEU A 65 -1.10 9.23 10.15
N CYS A 66 -2.12 9.72 10.87
CA CYS A 66 -3.02 8.88 11.67
C CYS A 66 -3.75 7.83 10.82
N LEU A 67 -4.29 8.23 9.66
CA LEU A 67 -4.93 7.30 8.71
C LEU A 67 -3.92 6.28 8.19
N HIS A 68 -2.69 6.72 7.90
CA HIS A 68 -1.64 5.84 7.42
C HIS A 68 -1.25 4.75 8.43
N ILE A 69 -1.10 5.14 9.70
CA ILE A 69 -0.80 4.22 10.81
C ILE A 69 -1.94 3.19 10.95
N ARG A 70 -3.20 3.64 10.93
CA ARG A 70 -4.36 2.73 11.01
C ARG A 70 -4.42 1.74 9.86
N LEU A 71 -4.15 2.22 8.64
CA LEU A 71 -4.16 1.42 7.42
C LEU A 71 -3.10 0.31 7.50
N LEU A 72 -1.85 0.64 7.82
CA LEU A 72 -0.77 -0.34 7.91
C LEU A 72 -0.93 -1.28 9.12
N ASP A 73 -1.54 -0.82 10.20
CA ASP A 73 -1.87 -1.69 11.32
C ASP A 73 -2.95 -2.71 10.94
N GLU A 74 -3.87 -2.34 10.03
CA GLU A 74 -4.99 -3.20 9.61
C GLU A 74 -4.55 -4.19 8.55
N TYR A 75 -3.73 -3.71 7.63
CA TYR A 75 -3.26 -4.42 6.46
C TYR A 75 -1.72 -4.37 6.43
N PRO A 76 -1.03 -5.09 7.32
CA PRO A 76 0.44 -5.11 7.34
C PRO A 76 1.03 -5.69 6.04
N GLU A 77 0.27 -6.50 5.29
CA GLU A 77 0.66 -7.00 3.97
C GLU A 77 0.88 -5.89 2.93
N LEU A 78 0.35 -4.68 3.15
CA LEU A 78 0.66 -3.52 2.29
C LEU A 78 2.14 -3.13 2.33
N LEU A 79 2.90 -3.63 3.31
CA LEU A 79 4.34 -3.48 3.38
C LEU A 79 5.07 -4.29 2.30
N ALA A 80 4.51 -5.43 1.90
CA ALA A 80 5.11 -6.28 0.88
C ALA A 80 5.24 -5.46 -0.42
N PRO A 81 6.44 -5.41 -1.03
CA PRO A 81 6.58 -4.73 -2.31
C PRO A 81 5.62 -5.39 -3.30
N GLY A 82 4.73 -4.60 -3.89
CA GLY A 82 4.01 -5.02 -5.08
C GLY A 82 5.02 -5.30 -6.20
N PRO A 83 4.63 -6.12 -7.19
CA PRO A 83 5.54 -6.44 -8.28
C PRO A 83 5.98 -5.17 -9.00
N ASP A 84 7.28 -5.04 -9.25
CA ASP A 84 7.79 -3.91 -10.01
C ASP A 84 7.32 -3.98 -11.48
N VAL A 85 7.53 -2.91 -12.25
CA VAL A 85 7.07 -2.88 -13.65
C VAL A 85 7.76 -3.95 -14.50
N ILE A 86 8.98 -4.38 -14.16
CA ILE A 86 9.66 -5.46 -14.86
C ILE A 86 8.98 -6.79 -14.55
N GLU A 87 8.70 -7.10 -13.29
CA GLU A 87 8.02 -8.31 -12.83
C GLU A 87 6.61 -8.40 -13.41
N LEU A 88 5.88 -7.29 -13.46
CA LEU A 88 4.59 -7.19 -14.14
C LEU A 88 4.73 -7.44 -15.65
N THR A 89 5.72 -6.81 -16.29
CA THR A 89 5.99 -7.01 -17.73
C THR A 89 6.32 -8.48 -18.03
N GLN A 90 7.16 -9.10 -17.21
CA GLN A 90 7.53 -10.51 -17.33
C GLN A 90 6.32 -11.43 -17.12
N THR A 91 5.45 -11.09 -16.16
CA THR A 91 4.22 -11.84 -15.91
C THR A 91 3.29 -11.77 -17.13
N ILE A 92 3.10 -10.60 -17.73
CA ILE A 92 2.28 -10.45 -18.94
C ILE A 92 2.90 -11.22 -20.13
N LYS A 93 4.23 -11.14 -20.30
CA LYS A 93 4.94 -11.93 -21.32
C LYS A 93 4.78 -13.43 -21.11
N ARG A 94 4.83 -13.89 -19.86
CA ARG A 94 4.61 -15.30 -19.50
C ARG A 94 3.19 -15.73 -19.84
N ILE A 95 2.18 -14.93 -19.50
CA ILE A 95 0.79 -15.19 -19.86
C ILE A 95 0.63 -15.30 -21.39
N LYS A 96 1.20 -14.37 -22.16
CA LYS A 96 1.13 -14.42 -23.63
C LYS A 96 1.87 -15.62 -24.23
N ARG A 97 2.95 -16.09 -23.60
CA ARG A 97 3.64 -17.32 -23.98
C ARG A 97 2.80 -18.55 -23.69
N ASP A 98 2.19 -18.61 -22.51
CA ASP A 98 1.39 -19.75 -22.05
C ASP A 98 0.02 -19.80 -22.78
N TYR A 99 -0.46 -18.65 -23.28
CA TYR A 99 -1.68 -18.51 -24.08
C TYR A 99 -1.40 -17.71 -25.37
N PRO A 100 -0.83 -18.35 -26.42
CA PRO A 100 -0.44 -17.66 -27.65
C PRO A 100 -1.60 -16.97 -28.37
N GLU A 101 -2.79 -17.54 -28.28
CA GLU A 101 -4.02 -17.01 -28.92
C GLU A 101 -4.57 -15.77 -28.22
N MET A 102 -4.13 -15.46 -27.00
CA MET A 102 -4.63 -14.33 -26.22
C MET A 102 -4.18 -13.01 -26.84
N THR A 103 -5.10 -12.23 -27.41
CA THR A 103 -4.79 -10.89 -27.90
C THR A 103 -4.59 -9.94 -26.72
N LEU A 104 -3.36 -9.45 -26.55
CA LEU A 104 -3.10 -8.40 -25.58
C LEU A 104 -3.59 -7.05 -26.15
N PRO A 105 -4.31 -6.23 -25.37
CA PRO A 105 -4.78 -4.92 -25.83
C PRO A 105 -3.61 -3.98 -26.14
N ILE A 106 -2.45 -4.19 -25.50
CA ILE A 106 -1.20 -3.48 -25.77
C ILE A 106 0.01 -4.42 -25.66
N PRO A 107 1.12 -4.14 -26.37
CA PRO A 107 2.36 -4.90 -26.23
C PRO A 107 2.91 -4.90 -24.79
N ALA A 108 3.41 -6.05 -24.35
CA ALA A 108 4.03 -6.23 -23.03
C ALA A 108 5.45 -5.62 -22.97
N SER A 109 5.51 -4.28 -23.02
CA SER A 109 6.74 -3.50 -22.80
C SER A 109 6.63 -2.70 -21.52
N SER A 110 7.75 -2.49 -20.82
CA SER A 110 7.80 -1.77 -19.55
C SER A 110 7.27 -0.34 -19.63
N ASN A 111 7.43 0.33 -20.79
CA ASN A 111 6.85 1.66 -21.01
C ASN A 111 5.32 1.63 -21.04
N LEU A 112 4.75 0.67 -21.75
CA LEU A 112 3.30 0.57 -21.91
C LEU A 112 2.62 0.06 -20.63
N VAL A 113 3.24 -0.88 -19.93
CA VAL A 113 2.81 -1.31 -18.59
C VAL A 113 2.89 -0.14 -17.60
N GLY A 114 3.96 0.65 -17.63
CA GLY A 114 4.08 1.86 -16.80
C GLY A 114 2.99 2.90 -17.09
N LEU A 115 2.62 3.09 -18.35
CA LEU A 115 1.52 3.98 -18.76
C LEU A 115 0.16 3.49 -18.24
N MET A 116 -0.13 2.19 -18.31
CA MET A 116 -1.38 1.61 -17.75
C MET A 116 -1.54 1.87 -16.26
N LEU A 117 -0.43 1.96 -15.53
CA LEU A 117 -0.40 2.25 -14.10
C LEU A 117 -0.47 3.76 -13.79
N GLY A 118 -0.81 4.59 -14.78
CA GLY A 118 -0.98 6.04 -14.62
C GLY A 118 0.33 6.83 -14.55
N ARG A 119 1.47 6.24 -14.96
CA ARG A 119 2.78 6.88 -14.91
C ARG A 119 3.16 7.47 -16.27
N ASN A 120 3.92 8.56 -16.24
CA ASN A 120 4.51 9.13 -17.45
C ASN A 120 5.53 8.15 -18.08
N ALA A 121 5.44 7.93 -19.39
CA ALA A 121 6.33 7.03 -20.13
C ALA A 121 7.83 7.32 -19.93
N ARG A 122 8.22 8.58 -19.71
CA ARG A 122 9.63 8.97 -19.49
C ARG A 122 10.16 8.56 -18.11
N THR A 123 9.29 8.37 -17.13
CA THR A 123 9.67 8.01 -15.75
C THR A 123 9.31 6.57 -15.40
N ALA A 124 8.68 5.82 -16.30
CA ALA A 124 8.34 4.41 -16.09
C ALA A 124 9.59 3.54 -15.82
N THR A 125 10.69 3.80 -16.51
CA THR A 125 11.97 3.08 -16.33
C THR A 125 12.68 3.39 -15.03
N THR A 126 12.40 4.53 -14.38
CA THR A 126 13.06 4.91 -13.11
C THR A 126 12.51 4.16 -11.90
N TRP A 127 11.34 3.52 -12.02
CA TRP A 127 10.86 2.54 -11.03
C TRP A 127 11.75 1.29 -10.96
N ASN A 128 12.38 0.92 -12.07
CA ASN A 128 13.28 -0.23 -12.14
C ASN A 128 14.65 0.03 -11.47
N GLN A 129 14.94 1.28 -11.10
CA GLN A 129 16.24 1.69 -10.56
C GLN A 129 16.26 1.77 -9.04
N GLY A 130 15.16 1.43 -8.35
CA GLY A 130 15.07 1.50 -6.88
C GLY A 130 15.18 2.91 -6.30
N ARG A 131 15.30 3.95 -7.13
CA ARG A 131 15.52 5.35 -6.69
C ARG A 131 14.25 6.05 -6.21
N ALA A 132 13.08 5.50 -6.50
CA ALA A 132 11.80 6.01 -6.02
C ALA A 132 11.19 5.01 -5.04
N VAL A 133 11.72 4.99 -3.82
CA VAL A 133 11.09 4.28 -2.72
C VAL A 133 10.02 5.21 -2.10
N PRO A 134 8.75 4.80 -1.98
CA PRO A 134 8.21 3.52 -2.40
C PRO A 134 7.13 3.64 -3.49
N ALA A 135 7.33 2.88 -4.57
CA ALA A 135 6.24 2.26 -5.35
C ALA A 135 5.32 1.34 -4.49
N ARG A 136 5.63 1.14 -3.19
CA ARG A 136 4.98 0.22 -2.24
C ARG A 136 3.53 0.60 -1.88
N LYS A 137 3.17 1.90 -1.85
CA LYS A 137 1.84 2.33 -1.39
C LYS A 137 0.75 2.23 -2.47
N ILE A 138 1.05 2.64 -3.70
CA ILE A 138 0.02 2.92 -4.72
C ILE A 138 -0.63 1.62 -5.22
N LEU A 139 0.15 0.59 -5.56
CA LEU A 139 -0.40 -0.65 -6.13
C LEU A 139 -1.24 -1.43 -5.12
N SER A 140 -0.82 -1.44 -3.85
CA SER A 140 -1.54 -2.15 -2.80
C SER A 140 -2.81 -1.40 -2.37
N LEU A 141 -2.77 -0.06 -2.31
CA LEU A 141 -3.97 0.79 -2.17
C LEU A 141 -4.94 0.64 -3.34
N VAL A 142 -4.44 0.58 -4.59
CA VAL A 142 -5.27 0.36 -5.78
C VAL A 142 -5.91 -1.03 -5.75
N HIS A 143 -5.14 -2.09 -5.44
CA HIS A 143 -5.67 -3.45 -5.32
C HIS A 143 -6.72 -3.54 -4.20
N HIS A 144 -6.51 -2.84 -3.08
CA HIS A 144 -7.46 -2.81 -1.98
C HIS A 144 -8.70 -1.99 -2.30
N LEU A 145 -8.57 -0.85 -2.99
CA LEU A 145 -9.71 -0.10 -3.51
C LEU A 145 -10.53 -0.94 -4.49
N GLN A 146 -9.86 -1.64 -5.40
CA GLN A 146 -10.51 -2.59 -6.32
C GLN A 146 -11.26 -3.68 -5.56
N ARG A 147 -10.64 -4.28 -4.53
CA ARG A 147 -11.28 -5.29 -3.69
C ARG A 147 -12.43 -4.72 -2.85
N LEU A 148 -12.32 -3.48 -2.38
CA LEU A 148 -13.40 -2.74 -1.70
C LEU A 148 -14.58 -2.50 -2.65
N PHE A 149 -14.32 -2.15 -3.91
CA PHE A 149 -15.33 -2.02 -4.95
C PHE A 149 -15.94 -3.38 -5.33
N GLU A 150 -15.17 -4.47 -5.31
CA GLU A 150 -15.67 -5.82 -5.54
C GLU A 150 -16.53 -6.35 -4.37
N THR A 151 -16.28 -5.86 -3.15
CA THR A 151 -16.95 -6.35 -1.92
C THR A 151 -18.07 -5.43 -1.42
N ARG A 152 -18.10 -4.16 -1.82
CA ARG A 152 -19.24 -3.27 -1.63
C ARG A 152 -20.08 -3.27 -2.91
N ASP A 153 -21.28 -3.84 -2.78
CA ASP A 153 -22.36 -3.75 -3.77
C ASP A 153 -22.38 -2.40 -4.50
N ASP A 154 -22.30 -2.49 -5.82
CA ASP A 154 -22.70 -1.54 -6.86
C ASP A 154 -22.49 -0.04 -6.55
N PRO A 155 -21.48 0.63 -7.15
CA PRO A 155 -21.26 2.06 -6.98
C PRO A 155 -22.49 2.92 -7.33
N ASP A 156 -23.41 2.43 -8.16
CA ASP A 156 -24.65 3.12 -8.52
C ASP A 156 -25.62 3.27 -7.34
N ARG A 157 -25.55 2.41 -6.32
CA ARG A 157 -26.40 2.50 -5.12
C ARG A 157 -25.98 3.60 -4.15
N ALA A 158 -24.71 4.00 -4.17
CA ALA A 158 -24.17 5.04 -3.29
C ALA A 158 -24.51 6.47 -3.77
N LEU A 159 -24.82 6.62 -5.05
CA LEU A 159 -25.15 7.90 -5.69
C LEU A 159 -26.66 8.22 -5.70
N GLN A 160 -27.50 7.32 -5.16
CA GLN A 160 -28.96 7.45 -5.14
C GLN A 160 -29.53 7.98 -3.80
N ARG A 161 -28.72 8.62 -2.95
CA ARG A 161 -29.21 9.24 -1.70
C ARG A 161 -29.20 10.76 -1.77
#